data_AF-A0A4Q5P2N4-F1
#
_entry.id   AF-A0A4Q5P2N4-F1
#
_cell.length_a   1.000
_cell.length_b   1.000
_cell.length_c   1.000
_cell.angle_alpha   90.00
_cell.angle_beta   90.00
_cell.angle_gamma   90.00
#
_symmetry.space_group_name_H-M   'P 1'
#
loop_
_entity.id
_entity.type
_entity.pdbx_description
1 polymer ?
#
loop_
_entity_poly.entity_id
_entity_poly.type
_entity_poly.pdbx_seq_one_letter_code
_entity_poly.pdbx_strand_id
1 'polypeptide(L)' 'MKKKTVTADEIVYLITERLRENGRIATHHSPFAVVPDKRHNWTIITPARSRRKEPDFIERLERIQEYLRAQYSLAK' A
#
# COMPACT_ATOMS: atom_id res chain seq x y z
N MET A 1 -13.23 15.70 4.27
CA MET A 1 -12.18 16.34 3.43
C MET A 1 -12.18 15.70 2.05
N LYS A 2 -11.98 16.46 0.97
CA LYS A 2 -11.76 15.86 -0.36
C LYS A 2 -10.39 15.15 -0.36
N LYS A 3 -10.36 13.89 -0.78
CA LYS A 3 -9.11 13.12 -0.90
C LYS A 3 -8.21 13.71 -1.98
N LYS A 4 -6.90 13.72 -1.76
CA LYS A 4 -5.94 14.13 -2.79
C LYS A 4 -5.86 13.05 -3.86
N THR A 5 -5.92 13.45 -5.12
CA THR A 5 -5.81 12.51 -6.25
C THR A 5 -4.33 12.29 -6.58
N VAL A 6 -3.92 11.04 -6.71
CA VAL A 6 -2.54 10.60 -6.95
C VAL A 6 -2.52 9.40 -7.90
N THR A 7 -1.45 9.27 -8.67
CA THR A 7 -1.21 8.14 -9.57
C THR A 7 -0.89 6.86 -8.79
N ALA A 8 -0.96 5.70 -9.46
CA ALA A 8 -0.58 4.43 -8.84
C ALA A 8 0.89 4.43 -8.38
N ASP A 9 1.79 5.00 -9.18
CA ASP A 9 3.22 5.08 -8.87
C ASP A 9 3.48 5.95 -7.63
N GLU A 10 2.76 7.06 -7.49
CA GLU A 10 2.82 7.89 -6.28
C GLU A 10 2.30 7.14 -5.05
N ILE A 11 1.24 6.34 -5.16
CA ILE A 11 0.77 5.51 -4.04
C ILE A 11 1.81 4.45 -3.67
N VAL A 12 2.41 3.78 -4.66
CA VAL A 12 3.50 2.81 -4.41
C VAL A 12 4.68 3.49 -3.72
N TYR A 13 5.06 4.69 -4.16
CA TYR A 13 6.10 5.49 -3.52
C TYR A 13 5.75 5.80 -2.06
N LEU A 14 4.54 6.29 -1.79
CA LEU A 14 4.09 6.63 -0.44
C LEU A 14 4.06 5.41 0.50
N ILE A 15 3.61 4.24 0.00
CA ILE A 15 3.65 2.98 0.77
C ILE A 15 5.11 2.62 1.08
N THR A 16 6.00 2.74 0.10
CA THR A 16 7.42 2.41 0.25
C THR A 16 8.12 3.31 1.27
N GLU A 17 7.88 4.62 1.21
CA GLU A 17 8.42 5.56 2.19
C GLU A 17 7.89 5.29 3.60
N ARG A 18 6.60 5.00 3.76
CA ARG A 18 6.04 4.61 5.06
C ARG A 18 6.63 3.31 5.60
N LEU A 19 6.90 2.33 4.75
CA LEU A 19 7.59 1.11 5.17
C LEU A 19 9.02 1.40 5.64
N ARG A 20 9.74 2.28 4.92
CA ARG A 20 11.10 2.73 5.27
C ARG A 20 11.13 3.45 6.62
N GLU A 21 10.22 4.41 6.85
CA GLU A 21 10.08 5.11 8.14
C GLU A 21 9.86 4.15 9.31
N ASN A 22 9.16 3.04 9.06
CA ASN A 22 8.89 2.00 10.04
C ASN A 22 10.01 0.95 10.18
N GLY A 23 11.21 1.23 9.66
CA GLY A 23 12.39 0.39 9.81
C GLY A 23 12.41 -0.85 8.90
N ARG A 24 11.48 -0.98 7.95
CA ARG A 24 11.56 -1.99 6.89
C ARG A 24 11.99 -1.36 5.59
N ILE A 25 13.20 -1.69 5.15
CA ILE A 25 13.60 -1.44 3.76
C ILE A 25 12.71 -2.35 2.91
N ALA A 26 11.86 -1.76 2.06
CA ALA A 26 11.34 -2.49 0.92
C ALA A 26 12.55 -2.87 0.07
N THR A 27 13.08 -4.07 0.29
CA THR A 27 14.13 -4.62 -0.57
C THR A 27 13.59 -4.66 -2.00
N HIS A 28 14.47 -4.68 -3.00
CA HIS A 28 14.15 -4.51 -4.44
C HIS A 28 13.02 -5.36 -5.02
N HIS A 29 12.46 -6.30 -4.25
CA HIS A 29 11.20 -6.98 -4.52
C HIS A 29 10.14 -6.55 -3.51
N SER A 30 9.49 -5.40 -3.71
CA SER A 30 8.26 -5.07 -2.99
C SER A 30 7.25 -6.20 -3.22
N PRO A 31 6.89 -6.98 -2.19
CA PRO A 31 6.05 -8.17 -2.36
C PRO A 31 4.57 -7.77 -2.46
N PHE A 32 4.29 -6.63 -3.07
CA PHE A 32 2.94 -6.08 -3.17
C PHE A 32 2.74 -5.31 -4.47
N ALA A 33 1.50 -5.27 -4.94
CA ALA A 33 1.07 -4.43 -6.05
C ALA A 33 -0.14 -3.59 -5.64
N VAL A 34 -0.24 -2.38 -6.20
CA VAL A 34 -1.41 -1.52 -6.06
C VAL A 34 -2.30 -1.74 -7.28
N VAL A 35 -3.56 -2.09 -7.05
CA VAL A 35 -4.52 -2.35 -8.13
C VAL A 35 -5.81 -1.55 -7.92
N PRO A 36 -6.50 -1.15 -9.00
CA PRO A 36 -7.82 -0.54 -8.88
C PRO A 36 -8.81 -1.45 -8.16
N ASP A 37 -9.61 -0.87 -7.27
CA ASP A 37 -10.67 -1.56 -6.51
C ASP A 37 -11.98 -0.78 -6.63
N LYS A 38 -13.06 -1.49 -6.97
CA LYS A 38 -14.39 -0.90 -7.12
C LYS A 38 -14.94 -0.33 -5.82
N ARG A 39 -14.54 -0.83 -4.65
CA ARG A 39 -15.04 -0.37 -3.34
C ARG A 39 -14.30 0.84 -2.80
N HIS A 40 -12.97 0.84 -2.92
CA HIS A 40 -12.12 1.81 -2.24
C HIS A 40 -11.19 2.57 -3.18
N ASN A 41 -11.49 2.57 -4.49
CA ASN A 41 -10.68 3.13 -5.57
C ASN A 41 -9.41 2.32 -5.89
N TRP A 42 -8.69 1.87 -4.87
CA TRP A 42 -7.51 1.01 -5.02
C TRP A 42 -7.31 0.11 -3.79
N THR A 43 -6.59 -0.99 -3.96
CA THR A 43 -6.17 -1.91 -2.90
C THR A 43 -4.75 -2.38 -3.11
N ILE A 44 -4.08 -2.79 -2.05
CA ILE A 44 -2.81 -3.47 -2.11
C ILE A 44 -3.07 -4.98 -2.15
N ILE A 45 -2.40 -5.68 -3.05
CA ILE A 45 -2.39 -7.13 -3.13
C ILE A 45 -0.99 -7.66 -2.83
N THR A 46 -0.91 -8.67 -1.97
CA THR A 46 0.32 -9.39 -1.64
C THR A 46 0.20 -10.86 -2.06
N PRO A 47 1.30 -11.50 -2.53
CA PRO A 47 1.32 -12.93 -2.81
C PRO A 47 0.95 -13.74 -1.57
N ALA A 48 0.16 -14.81 -1.76
CA ALA A 48 -0.29 -15.69 -0.67
C ALA A 48 0.88 -16.27 0.14
N ARG A 49 2.03 -16.51 -0.51
CA ARG A 49 3.26 -17.00 0.14
C ARG A 49 3.81 -15.97 1.14
N SER A 50 3.79 -14.69 0.79
CA SER A 50 4.25 -13.60 1.67
C SER A 50 3.33 -13.45 2.88
N ARG A 51 2.01 -13.61 2.69
CA ARG A 51 1.05 -13.56 3.82
C ARG A 51 1.30 -14.63 4.88
N ARG A 52 1.72 -15.83 4.47
CA ARG A 52 2.02 -16.93 5.39
C ARG A 52 3.37 -16.77 6.10
N LYS A 53 4.37 -16.24 5.40
CA LYS A 53 5.74 -16.10 5.94
C LYS A 53 5.90 -14.90 6.85
N GLU A 54 5.13 -13.84 6.61
CA GLU A 54 5.34 -12.54 7.25
C GLU A 54 3.99 -11.89 7.63
N PRO A 55 3.20 -12.51 8.53
CA PRO A 55 1.88 -11.99 8.91
C PRO A 55 1.94 -10.56 9.48
N ASP A 56 2.93 -10.26 10.32
CA ASP A 56 3.15 -8.92 10.89
C ASP A 56 3.38 -7.85 9.81
N PHE A 57 4.01 -8.23 8.70
CA PHE A 57 4.20 -7.32 7.58
C PHE A 57 2.88 -7.01 6.89
N ILE A 58 2.01 -8.02 6.71
CA ILE A 58 0.69 -7.83 6.12
C ILE A 58 -0.16 -6.91 6.99
N GLU A 59 -0.19 -7.13 8.29
CA GLU A 59 -0.97 -6.28 9.20
C GLU A 59 -0.51 -4.82 9.13
N ARG A 60 0.81 -4.58 9.08
CA ARG A 60 1.35 -3.22 8.90
C ARG A 60 0.96 -2.62 7.56
N LEU A 61 1.02 -3.41 6.49
CA LEU A 61 0.65 -3.00 5.15
C LEU A 61 -0.85 -2.63 5.07
N GLU A 62 -1.70 -3.38 5.77
CA GLU A 62 -3.14 -3.08 5.91
C GLU A 62 -3.36 -1.76 6.66
N ARG A 63 -2.64 -1.52 7.76
CA ARG A 63 -2.71 -0.23 8.48
C ARG A 63 -2.24 0.95 7.61
N ILE A 64 -1.17 0.78 6.84
CA ILE A 64 -0.71 1.79 5.88
C ILE A 64 -1.76 2.04 4.81
N GLN A 65 -2.37 0.97 4.28
CA GLN A 65 -3.44 1.06 3.30
C GLN A 65 -4.63 1.84 3.83
N GLU A 66 -5.10 1.55 5.05
CA GLU A 66 -6.21 2.27 5.68
C GLU A 66 -5.91 3.76 5.85
N TYR A 67 -4.71 4.08 6.37
CA TYR A 67 -4.25 5.44 6.54
C TYR A 67 -4.21 6.20 5.20
N LEU A 68 -3.58 5.63 4.18
CA LEU A 68 -3.46 6.26 2.87
C LEU A 68 -4.82 6.37 2.16
N ARG A 69 -5.72 5.38 2.32
CA ARG A 69 -7.09 5.44 1.78
C ARG A 69 -7.90 6.57 2.40
N ALA A 70 -7.65 6.97 3.65
CA ALA A 70 -8.33 8.11 4.25
C ALA A 70 -7.93 9.44 3.58
N GLN A 71 -6.72 9.53 3.04
CA GLN A 71 -6.13 10.76 2.51
C GLN A 71 -6.13 10.85 0.98
N TYR A 72 -6.01 9.71 0.30
CA TYR A 72 -5.69 9.64 -1.12
C TYR A 72 -6.69 8.81 -1.93
N SER A 73 -6.88 9.27 -3.17
CA SER A 73 -7.64 8.60 -4.23
C SER A 73 -6.72 8.35 -5.41
N LEU A 74 -6.85 7.20 -6.07
CA LEU A 74 -6.29 6.95 -7.38
C LEU A 74 -6.81 7.97 -8.40
N ALA A 75 -5.90 8.53 -9.20
CA ALA A 75 -6.18 9.26 -10.41
C ALA A 75 -6.84 8.32 -11.43
N LYS A 76 -7.81 8.87 -12.18
CA LYS A 76 -8.44 8.16 -13.31
C LYS A 76 -7.53 8.16 -14.52
#